data_AF-K6ZBB7-F1
#
_entry.id   AF-K6ZBB7-F1
#
_cell.length_a   1.000
_cell.length_b   1.000
_cell.length_c   1.000
_cell.angle_alpha   90.00
_cell.angle_beta   90.00
_cell.angle_gamma   90.00
#
_symmetry.space_group_name_H-M   'P 1'
#
loop_
_entity.id
_entity.type
_entity.pdbx_description
1 polymer ?
#
loop_
_entity_poly.entity_id
_entity_poly.type
_entity_poly.pdbx_seq_one_letter_code
_entity_poly.pdbx_strand_id
1 'polypeptide(L)'
;MFAGLDFGTSNCSIAVMENGQPILIPLEDGKNRLPSSLFIEHGMTAPAVISPDDLDRQINQLKHERLAHDTLSREQLVNIARKQLRKTHRENSNSGQRAQSIVQALAANGDVIFGEEAALTHVNDPESGFYIKSPKSFLGADINATQRAVFTTIVEKMLAFIKQEAECIKQQELSQIMIGRPVNFHGLLGKDGNKQALAIIDSAAAKVGFKDVQFLMEPVAAAYDYERQLKEDKLVLILDLGGGTTDCSMIKVGPSYIKLIDRQDCILSHTGKRIGGIDLDNKLALMALMPEFGKNTVLNNGLPVPNHLFKQAVTVNDVAAQQEFNSRITGKEIDEYCRISPNPKLNRLKALRDGKFGLRVSRSAELAKILLSDQNDICLSLDYIEKNFTIPISRAQLSDAIADELSKFERLMKEAIQQAGATPDVLYVTGGTAMSPVVQNWINSVFPGLEIVIGDHFGSVTSGLTTHAQRIFTR
;
A
#
# COMPACT_ATOMS: atom_id res chain seq x y z
N MET A 1 -12.20 4.03 24.18
CA MET A 1 -10.82 4.51 23.91
C MET A 1 -10.78 5.22 22.56
N PHE A 2 -9.78 6.08 22.31
CA PHE A 2 -9.55 6.69 20.99
C PHE A 2 -8.25 6.21 20.35
N ALA A 3 -8.16 6.26 19.03
CA ALA A 3 -6.97 5.91 18.27
C ALA A 3 -6.67 6.90 17.14
N GLY A 4 -5.40 6.98 16.74
CA GLY A 4 -4.96 7.58 15.48
C GLY A 4 -4.65 6.48 14.47
N LEU A 5 -5.16 6.61 13.24
CA LEU A 5 -5.01 5.63 12.16
C LEU A 5 -4.44 6.31 10.92
N ASP A 6 -3.23 5.94 10.52
CA ASP A 6 -2.78 6.16 9.15
C ASP A 6 -3.39 5.06 8.26
N PHE A 7 -4.42 5.42 7.51
CA PHE A 7 -5.00 4.55 6.48
C PHE A 7 -4.20 4.74 5.18
N GLY A 8 -2.95 4.28 5.17
CA GLY A 8 -1.99 4.57 4.10
C GLY A 8 -2.20 3.77 2.82
N THR A 9 -1.58 4.24 1.73
CA THR A 9 -1.73 3.62 0.40
C THR A 9 -1.02 2.27 0.29
N SER A 10 0.16 2.13 0.91
CA SER A 10 0.91 0.87 0.90
C SER A 10 0.77 0.09 2.20
N ASN A 11 0.70 0.78 3.34
CA ASN A 11 0.55 0.17 4.65
C ASN A 11 -0.40 1.03 5.49
N CYS A 12 -1.18 0.39 6.36
CA CYS A 12 -1.91 1.01 7.43
C CYS A 12 -1.18 0.83 8.76
N SER A 13 -1.31 1.79 9.67
CA SER A 13 -0.85 1.65 11.06
C SER A 13 -1.78 2.40 12.01
N ILE A 14 -1.94 1.86 13.22
CA ILE A 14 -2.83 2.42 14.24
C ILE A 14 -2.08 2.56 15.57
N ALA A 15 -2.34 3.63 16.30
CA ALA A 15 -1.77 3.85 17.63
C ALA A 15 -2.83 4.36 18.61
N VAL A 16 -2.65 3.99 19.87
CA VAL A 16 -3.46 4.47 21.00
C VAL A 16 -2.58 5.26 21.97
N MET A 17 -3.20 6.07 22.82
CA MET A 17 -2.47 6.85 23.81
C MET A 17 -2.29 6.04 25.10
N GLU A 18 -1.04 5.86 25.55
CA GLU A 18 -0.72 5.22 26.83
C GLU A 18 0.29 6.08 27.58
N ASN A 19 0.00 6.40 28.85
CA ASN A 19 0.88 7.23 29.70
C ASN A 19 1.30 8.57 29.04
N GLY A 20 0.41 9.15 28.23
CA GLY A 20 0.68 10.41 27.50
C GLY A 20 1.61 10.28 26.29
N GLN A 21 1.91 9.06 25.84
CA GLN A 21 2.67 8.79 24.61
C GLN A 21 1.86 7.90 23.66
N PRO A 22 1.93 8.14 22.34
CA PRO A 22 1.31 7.25 21.38
C PRO A 22 2.09 5.94 21.28
N ILE A 23 1.38 4.81 21.37
CA ILE A 23 1.91 3.46 21.23
C ILE A 23 1.27 2.82 20.01
N LEU A 24 2.11 2.49 19.02
CA LEU A 24 1.68 1.76 17.84
C LEU A 24 1.26 0.33 18.20
N ILE A 25 0.24 -0.16 17.49
CA ILE A 25 -0.31 -1.50 17.67
C ILE A 25 0.29 -2.43 16.59
N PRO A 26 0.79 -3.62 16.96
CA PRO A 26 1.23 -4.62 16.00
C PRO A 26 0.03 -5.23 15.28
N LEU A 27 -0.12 -4.98 13.98
CA LEU A 27 -1.27 -5.41 13.18
C LEU A 27 -1.04 -6.71 12.40
N GLU A 28 0.21 -7.05 12.09
CA GLU A 28 0.52 -8.28 11.33
C GLU A 28 1.91 -8.79 11.72
N ASP A 29 2.02 -10.08 12.09
CA ASP A 29 3.28 -10.76 12.44
C ASP A 29 4.19 -9.98 13.42
N GLY A 30 3.60 -9.32 14.41
CA GLY A 30 4.32 -8.50 15.39
C GLY A 30 4.84 -7.16 14.85
N LYS A 31 4.56 -6.82 13.59
CA LYS A 31 4.90 -5.53 12.99
C LYS A 31 3.78 -4.53 13.22
N ASN A 32 4.16 -3.28 13.46
CA ASN A 32 3.26 -2.14 13.66
C ASN A 32 2.58 -1.63 12.37
N ARG A 33 2.44 -2.51 11.37
CA ARG A 33 1.95 -2.18 10.03
C ARG A 33 1.17 -3.34 9.47
N LEU A 34 0.14 -3.01 8.70
CA LEU A 34 -0.63 -3.93 7.87
C LEU A 34 -0.49 -3.49 6.42
N PRO A 35 0.01 -4.30 5.48
CA PRO A 35 -0.03 -3.98 4.06
C PRO A 35 -1.45 -3.65 3.62
N SER A 36 -1.61 -2.57 2.86
CA SER A 36 -2.92 -2.10 2.38
C SER A 36 -3.40 -2.96 1.22
N SER A 37 -3.64 -4.23 1.49
CA SER A 37 -4.15 -5.20 0.53
C SER A 37 -5.18 -6.13 1.14
N LEU A 38 -6.08 -6.60 0.30
CA LEU A 38 -7.03 -7.65 0.65
C LEU A 38 -7.20 -8.64 -0.50
N PHE A 39 -7.58 -9.84 -0.15
CA PHE A 39 -7.94 -10.91 -1.06
C PHE A 39 -9.33 -11.41 -0.72
N ILE A 40 -10.21 -11.39 -1.71
CA ILE A 40 -11.59 -11.87 -1.59
C ILE A 40 -11.66 -13.15 -2.41
N GLU A 41 -11.79 -14.28 -1.74
CA GLU A 41 -11.95 -15.55 -2.42
C GLU A 41 -13.24 -15.53 -3.27
N HIS A 42 -13.22 -16.24 -4.40
CA HIS A 42 -14.47 -16.56 -5.07
C HIS A 42 -15.37 -17.31 -4.08
N GLY A 43 -16.59 -16.81 -3.90
CA GLY A 43 -17.55 -17.35 -2.94
C GLY A 43 -17.77 -18.83 -3.18
N MET A 44 -17.39 -19.64 -2.19
CA MET A 44 -17.96 -20.96 -2.02
C MET A 44 -19.46 -20.77 -1.78
N THR A 45 -20.31 -21.33 -2.65
CA THR A 45 -21.72 -21.48 -2.31
C THR A 45 -21.80 -22.36 -1.07
N ALA A 46 -22.16 -21.73 0.05
CA ALA A 46 -22.05 -22.17 1.43
C ALA A 46 -20.59 -22.29 1.93
N PRO A 47 -20.24 -21.71 3.11
CA PRO A 47 -19.03 -22.12 3.79
C PRO A 47 -19.10 -23.65 3.92
N ALA A 48 -18.04 -24.36 3.54
CA ALA A 48 -17.90 -25.75 3.94
C ALA A 48 -18.10 -25.75 5.46
N VAL A 49 -19.19 -26.37 5.92
CA VAL A 49 -19.42 -26.54 7.36
C VAL A 49 -18.31 -27.46 7.80
N ILE A 50 -17.21 -26.87 8.28
CA ILE A 50 -16.12 -27.62 8.87
C ILE A 50 -16.69 -28.18 10.15
N SER A 51 -17.08 -29.45 10.11
CA SER A 51 -17.59 -30.11 11.29
C SER A 51 -16.48 -30.12 12.35
N PRO A 52 -16.82 -30.00 13.65
CA PRO A 52 -15.84 -30.15 14.73
C PRO A 52 -15.01 -31.44 14.58
N ASP A 53 -15.64 -32.51 14.07
CA ASP A 53 -15.01 -33.80 13.84
C ASP A 53 -13.97 -33.80 12.70
N ASP A 54 -14.20 -33.03 11.64
CA ASP A 54 -13.23 -32.88 10.53
C ASP A 54 -12.06 -31.98 10.96
N LEU A 55 -12.35 -30.95 11.75
CA LEU A 55 -11.34 -30.06 12.33
C LEU A 55 -10.42 -30.83 13.28
N ASP A 56 -10.99 -31.62 14.20
CA ASP A 56 -10.23 -32.40 15.15
C ASP A 56 -9.42 -33.51 14.46
N ARG A 57 -9.95 -34.15 13.42
CA ARG A 57 -9.20 -35.11 12.59
C ARG A 57 -8.00 -34.45 11.92
N GLN A 58 -8.17 -33.27 11.32
CA GLN A 58 -7.08 -32.56 10.65
C GLN A 58 -6.03 -32.05 11.65
N ILE A 59 -6.45 -31.56 12.83
CA ILE A 59 -5.52 -31.17 13.91
C ILE A 59 -4.69 -32.36 14.38
N ASN A 60 -5.31 -33.53 14.52
CA ASN A 60 -4.59 -34.75 14.94
C ASN A 60 -3.62 -35.24 13.85
N GLN A 61 -4.00 -35.11 12.57
CA GLN A 61 -3.11 -35.41 11.45
C GLN A 61 -1.90 -34.46 11.43
N LEU A 62 -2.11 -33.16 11.60
CA LEU A 62 -1.03 -32.16 11.68
C LEU A 62 -0.06 -32.42 12.86
N LYS A 63 -0.58 -32.87 14.00
CA LYS A 63 0.24 -33.29 15.15
C LYS A 63 1.07 -34.54 14.84
N HIS A 64 0.54 -35.48 14.06
CA HIS A 64 1.24 -36.70 13.66
C HIS A 64 2.28 -36.47 12.57
N GLU A 65 2.00 -35.63 11.58
CA GLU A 65 2.93 -35.30 10.49
C GLU A 65 4.11 -34.45 10.96
N ARG A 66 3.92 -33.61 12.00
CA ARG A 66 4.95 -32.70 12.52
C ARG A 66 5.67 -33.20 13.76
N LEU A 67 5.59 -34.49 14.09
CA LEU A 67 6.22 -35.11 15.27
C LEU A 67 7.77 -35.11 15.25
N ALA A 68 8.41 -34.29 14.41
CA ALA A 68 9.86 -34.13 14.36
C ALA A 68 10.37 -32.76 14.83
N HIS A 69 9.65 -31.62 14.73
CA HIS A 69 10.09 -30.35 15.33
C HIS A 69 8.94 -29.33 15.51
N ASP A 70 8.91 -28.75 16.72
CA ASP A 70 8.28 -27.51 17.20
C ASP A 70 6.83 -27.45 17.73
N THR A 71 6.70 -26.67 18.82
CA THR A 71 5.56 -26.62 19.76
C THR A 71 4.56 -25.51 19.39
N LEU A 72 3.71 -25.76 18.39
CA LEU A 72 2.63 -24.83 18.03
C LEU A 72 1.51 -24.85 19.07
N SER A 73 0.92 -23.68 19.35
CA SER A 73 -0.25 -23.58 20.22
C SER A 73 -1.47 -24.22 19.56
N ARG A 74 -2.44 -24.68 20.36
CA ARG A 74 -3.70 -25.26 19.84
C ARG A 74 -4.42 -24.31 18.88
N GLU A 75 -4.36 -23.01 19.15
CA GLU A 75 -4.97 -21.97 18.33
C GLU A 75 -4.30 -21.86 16.94
N GLN A 76 -2.97 -21.91 16.89
CA GLN A 76 -2.22 -21.97 15.63
C GLN A 76 -2.54 -23.24 14.82
N LEU A 77 -2.67 -24.39 15.49
CA LEU A 77 -3.05 -25.64 14.85
C LEU A 77 -4.48 -25.61 14.29
N VAL A 78 -5.42 -25.00 15.01
CA VAL A 78 -6.79 -24.79 14.54
C VAL A 78 -6.82 -23.93 13.28
N ASN A 79 -6.04 -22.86 13.23
CA ASN A 79 -5.97 -21.97 12.07
C ASN A 79 -5.38 -22.68 10.84
N ILE A 80 -4.31 -23.47 11.02
CA ILE A 80 -3.70 -24.27 9.94
C ILE A 80 -4.67 -25.36 9.45
N ALA A 81 -5.35 -26.05 10.35
CA ALA A 81 -6.32 -27.10 10.03
C ALA A 81 -7.52 -26.56 9.24
N ARG A 82 -8.09 -25.42 9.67
CA ARG A 82 -9.17 -24.73 8.94
C ARG A 82 -8.74 -24.34 7.53
N LYS A 83 -7.51 -23.82 7.38
CA LYS A 83 -6.93 -23.43 6.08
C LYS A 83 -6.78 -24.63 5.13
N GLN A 84 -6.32 -25.78 5.62
CA GLN A 84 -6.19 -27.00 4.81
C GLN A 84 -7.55 -27.58 4.41
N LEU A 85 -8.51 -27.64 5.33
CA LEU A 85 -9.86 -28.16 5.03
C LEU A 85 -10.58 -27.29 3.98
N ARG A 86 -10.48 -25.96 4.10
CA ARG A 86 -11.00 -25.03 3.07
C ARG A 86 -10.38 -25.30 1.70
N LYS A 87 -9.07 -25.55 1.64
CA LYS A 87 -8.36 -25.91 0.39
C LYS A 87 -8.85 -27.23 -0.21
N THR A 88 -9.04 -28.29 0.59
CA THR A 88 -9.54 -29.57 0.08
C THR A 88 -10.98 -29.48 -0.43
N HIS A 89 -11.85 -28.73 0.27
CA HIS A 89 -13.21 -28.47 -0.19
C HIS A 89 -13.24 -27.66 -1.51
N ARG A 90 -12.23 -26.82 -1.73
CA ARG A 90 -12.05 -26.01 -2.94
C ARG A 90 -11.65 -26.84 -4.16
N GLU A 91 -10.77 -27.82 -3.97
CA GLU A 91 -10.35 -28.73 -5.05
C GLU A 91 -11.52 -29.60 -5.56
N ASN A 92 -12.48 -29.93 -4.68
CA ASN A 92 -13.64 -30.76 -5.00
C ASN A 92 -14.82 -30.03 -5.68
N SER A 93 -14.86 -28.69 -5.70
CA SER A 93 -16.02 -27.90 -6.16
C SER A 93 -15.87 -27.25 -7.56
N ASN A 94 -14.88 -27.73 -8.33
CA ASN A 94 -14.21 -26.99 -9.41
C ASN A 94 -14.92 -26.86 -10.78
N SER A 95 -16.23 -27.06 -10.92
CA SER A 95 -16.88 -27.09 -12.26
C SER A 95 -17.83 -25.92 -12.61
N GLY A 96 -18.13 -24.97 -11.70
CA GLY A 96 -19.10 -23.89 -11.97
C GLY A 96 -18.69 -22.45 -11.58
N GLN A 97 -17.52 -22.23 -10.99
CA GLN A 97 -17.26 -21.07 -10.13
C GLN A 97 -16.51 -19.87 -10.77
N ARG A 98 -16.09 -19.96 -12.04
CA ARG A 98 -15.19 -18.95 -12.69
C ARG A 98 -15.84 -17.63 -13.15
N ALA A 99 -17.14 -17.41 -12.90
CA ALA A 99 -17.89 -16.27 -13.44
C ALA A 99 -18.43 -15.28 -12.38
N GLN A 100 -17.98 -15.37 -11.13
CA GLN A 100 -18.45 -14.47 -10.08
C GLN A 100 -17.75 -13.11 -10.18
N SER A 101 -18.51 -12.01 -10.13
CA SER A 101 -17.97 -10.64 -10.06
C SER A 101 -17.50 -10.27 -8.64
N ILE A 102 -16.63 -9.26 -8.52
CA ILE A 102 -16.18 -8.75 -7.22
C ILE A 102 -17.35 -8.28 -6.33
N VAL A 103 -18.40 -7.71 -6.93
CA VAL A 103 -19.61 -7.28 -6.21
C VAL A 103 -20.30 -8.48 -5.57
N GLN A 104 -20.45 -9.57 -6.33
CA GLN A 104 -21.04 -10.81 -5.84
C GLN A 104 -20.16 -11.48 -4.79
N ALA A 105 -18.83 -11.45 -4.96
CA ALA A 105 -17.90 -12.02 -3.99
C ALA A 105 -17.93 -11.25 -2.64
N LEU A 106 -17.99 -9.92 -2.68
CA LEU A 106 -18.15 -9.08 -1.49
C LEU A 106 -19.50 -9.29 -0.79
N ALA A 107 -20.57 -9.49 -1.56
CA ALA A 107 -21.92 -9.73 -1.03
C ALA A 107 -22.09 -11.15 -0.44
N ALA A 108 -21.29 -12.11 -0.89
CA ALA A 108 -21.39 -13.51 -0.46
C ALA A 108 -20.88 -13.77 0.97
N ASN A 109 -20.44 -12.74 1.71
CA ASN A 109 -19.80 -12.87 3.04
C ASN A 109 -18.66 -13.90 3.06
N GLY A 110 -17.95 -14.08 1.94
CA GLY A 110 -16.75 -14.91 1.90
C GLY A 110 -15.68 -14.39 2.88
N ASP A 111 -14.83 -15.30 3.35
CA ASP A 111 -13.66 -14.92 4.14
C ASP A 111 -12.81 -13.92 3.33
N VAL A 112 -12.42 -12.82 3.97
CA VAL A 112 -11.53 -11.82 3.39
C VAL A 112 -10.20 -11.92 4.11
N ILE A 113 -9.14 -12.08 3.32
CA ILE A 113 -7.77 -12.15 3.81
C ILE A 113 -7.16 -10.76 3.65
N PHE A 114 -6.39 -10.29 4.63
CA PHE A 114 -5.79 -8.96 4.64
C PHE A 114 -4.25 -9.05 4.64
N GLY A 115 -3.59 -7.91 4.43
CA GLY A 115 -2.16 -7.77 4.67
C GLY A 115 -1.28 -8.54 3.67
N GLU A 116 -0.14 -9.02 4.16
CA GLU A 116 0.82 -9.82 3.40
C GLU A 116 0.23 -11.17 3.01
N GLU A 117 -0.61 -11.77 3.85
CA GLU A 117 -1.28 -13.04 3.55
C GLU A 117 -2.17 -12.93 2.30
N ALA A 118 -2.85 -11.79 2.12
CA ALA A 118 -3.64 -11.52 0.91
C ALA A 118 -2.78 -11.54 -0.36
N ALA A 119 -1.59 -10.94 -0.28
CA ALA A 119 -0.66 -10.88 -1.41
C ALA A 119 -0.06 -12.26 -1.71
N LEU A 120 0.34 -13.02 -0.68
CA LEU A 120 0.86 -14.39 -0.84
C LEU A 120 -0.20 -15.34 -1.41
N THR A 121 -1.46 -15.20 -0.97
CA THR A 121 -2.58 -16.00 -1.49
C THR A 121 -2.76 -15.77 -2.98
N HIS A 122 -2.77 -14.51 -3.43
CA HIS A 122 -2.84 -14.19 -4.85
C HIS A 122 -1.63 -14.68 -5.64
N VAL A 123 -0.41 -14.55 -5.10
CA VAL A 123 0.81 -15.02 -5.79
C VAL A 123 0.81 -16.54 -5.97
N ASN A 124 0.29 -17.28 -4.98
CA ASN A 124 0.24 -18.74 -5.03
C ASN A 124 -0.86 -19.24 -5.96
N ASP A 125 -2.00 -18.56 -6.01
CA ASP A 125 -3.14 -18.94 -6.83
C ASP A 125 -3.91 -17.70 -7.34
N PRO A 126 -3.44 -17.08 -8.44
CA PRO A 126 -4.02 -15.83 -8.95
C PRO A 126 -5.48 -15.95 -9.42
N GLU A 127 -5.97 -17.17 -9.66
CA GLU A 127 -7.32 -17.43 -10.15
C GLU A 127 -8.32 -17.73 -9.03
N SER A 128 -7.86 -17.78 -7.77
CA SER A 128 -8.67 -18.15 -6.62
C SER A 128 -9.66 -17.09 -6.15
N GLY A 129 -9.55 -15.86 -6.65
CA GLY A 129 -10.32 -14.74 -6.16
C GLY A 129 -9.78 -13.39 -6.62
N PHE A 130 -10.24 -12.34 -5.96
CA PHE A 130 -9.92 -10.95 -6.27
C PHE A 130 -8.90 -10.39 -5.31
N TYR A 131 -7.72 -10.07 -5.81
CA TYR A 131 -6.70 -9.32 -5.08
C TYR A 131 -6.86 -7.82 -5.33
N ILE A 132 -6.80 -7.04 -4.26
CA ILE A 132 -6.87 -5.58 -4.31
C ILE A 132 -5.68 -5.02 -3.55
N LYS A 133 -4.79 -4.32 -4.25
CA LYS A 133 -3.68 -3.55 -3.65
C LYS A 133 -4.05 -2.08 -3.60
N SER A 134 -3.68 -1.43 -2.50
CA SER A 134 -3.80 0.01 -2.29
C SER A 134 -5.21 0.58 -2.49
N PRO A 135 -6.26 0.12 -1.75
CA PRO A 135 -7.63 0.61 -1.91
C PRO A 135 -7.79 2.14 -1.81
N LYS A 136 -6.93 2.80 -1.02
CA LYS A 136 -6.88 4.27 -0.92
C LYS A 136 -6.67 4.96 -2.27
N SER A 137 -5.98 4.32 -3.21
CA SER A 137 -5.69 4.88 -4.54
C SER A 137 -6.94 5.13 -5.39
N PHE A 138 -8.05 4.49 -5.06
CA PHE A 138 -9.33 4.65 -5.75
C PHE A 138 -10.21 5.74 -5.13
N LEU A 139 -9.86 6.24 -3.94
CA LEU A 139 -10.62 7.27 -3.25
C LEU A 139 -10.36 8.63 -3.91
N GLY A 140 -11.45 9.29 -4.33
CA GLY A 140 -11.43 10.57 -5.04
C GLY A 140 -11.37 10.44 -6.57
N ALA A 141 -11.13 9.22 -7.09
CA ALA A 141 -11.21 8.94 -8.52
C ALA A 141 -12.63 9.19 -9.08
N ASP A 142 -12.73 9.38 -10.39
CA ASP A 142 -14.02 9.45 -11.06
C ASP A 142 -14.62 8.03 -11.15
N ILE A 143 -15.39 7.67 -10.13
CA ILE A 143 -16.00 6.34 -9.97
C ILE A 143 -17.53 6.41 -9.97
N ASN A 144 -18.13 5.46 -10.68
CA ASN A 144 -19.59 5.32 -10.73
C ASN A 144 -20.16 4.82 -9.39
N ALA A 145 -21.49 4.85 -9.24
CA ALA A 145 -22.17 4.46 -8.00
C ALA A 145 -21.87 3.01 -7.58
N THR A 146 -21.78 2.08 -8.53
CA THR A 146 -21.48 0.66 -8.25
C THR A 146 -20.05 0.49 -7.74
N GLN A 147 -19.07 1.10 -8.40
CA GLN A 147 -17.67 1.10 -7.97
C GLN A 147 -17.52 1.73 -6.59
N ARG A 148 -18.21 2.84 -6.34
CA ARG A 148 -18.24 3.50 -5.03
C ARG A 148 -18.73 2.57 -3.94
N ALA A 149 -19.83 1.86 -4.15
CA ALA A 149 -20.34 0.90 -3.17
C ALA A 149 -19.31 -0.20 -2.89
N VAL A 150 -18.67 -0.75 -3.93
CA VAL A 150 -17.59 -1.74 -3.80
C VAL A 150 -16.43 -1.20 -2.96
N PHE A 151 -15.93 -0.01 -3.27
CA PHE A 151 -14.82 0.59 -2.52
C PHE A 151 -15.19 0.97 -1.10
N THR A 152 -16.43 1.43 -0.84
CA THR A 152 -16.93 1.64 0.52
C THR A 152 -16.91 0.33 1.32
N THR A 153 -17.38 -0.78 0.75
CA THR A 153 -17.32 -2.09 1.42
C THR A 153 -15.89 -2.57 1.65
N ILE A 154 -14.98 -2.31 0.71
CA ILE A 154 -13.55 -2.65 0.88
C ILE A 154 -12.95 -1.87 2.05
N VAL A 155 -13.17 -0.55 2.11
CA VAL A 155 -12.69 0.30 3.21
C VAL A 155 -13.31 -0.13 4.53
N GLU A 156 -14.62 -0.41 4.55
CA GLU A 156 -15.35 -0.92 5.72
C GLU A 156 -14.70 -2.21 6.25
N LYS A 157 -14.44 -3.19 5.39
CA LYS A 157 -13.79 -4.46 5.77
C LYS A 157 -12.37 -4.26 6.31
N MET A 158 -11.58 -3.38 5.70
CA MET A 158 -10.23 -3.06 6.21
C MET A 158 -10.28 -2.37 7.58
N LEU A 159 -11.16 -1.37 7.74
CA LEU A 159 -11.31 -0.67 9.02
C LEU A 159 -11.83 -1.61 10.11
N ALA A 160 -12.75 -2.52 9.78
CA ALA A 160 -13.23 -3.55 10.70
C ALA A 160 -12.10 -4.45 11.18
N PHE A 161 -11.28 -4.95 10.26
CA PHE A 161 -10.12 -5.78 10.60
C PHE A 161 -9.14 -5.04 11.51
N ILE A 162 -8.73 -3.83 11.14
CA ILE A 162 -7.79 -3.02 11.94
C ILE A 162 -8.34 -2.72 13.34
N LYS A 163 -9.65 -2.37 13.43
CA LYS A 163 -10.31 -2.14 14.71
C LYS A 163 -10.31 -3.41 15.57
N GLN A 164 -10.71 -4.55 14.99
CA GLN A 164 -10.77 -5.82 15.70
C GLN A 164 -9.40 -6.24 16.25
N GLU A 165 -8.34 -6.14 15.46
CA GLU A 165 -6.97 -6.44 15.90
C GLU A 165 -6.54 -5.51 17.03
N ALA A 166 -6.80 -4.20 16.90
CA ALA A 166 -6.45 -3.22 17.92
C ALA A 166 -7.21 -3.42 19.24
N GLU A 167 -8.52 -3.68 19.18
CA GLU A 167 -9.35 -3.97 20.34
C GLU A 167 -8.96 -5.29 21.01
N CYS A 168 -8.58 -6.30 20.23
CA CYS A 168 -8.09 -7.58 20.76
C CYS A 168 -6.79 -7.39 21.54
N ILE A 169 -5.83 -6.63 21.01
CA ILE A 169 -4.54 -6.39 21.67
C ILE A 169 -4.71 -5.52 22.92
N LYS A 170 -5.57 -4.48 22.86
CA LYS A 170 -5.77 -3.55 23.97
C LYS A 170 -6.82 -3.99 24.98
N GLN A 171 -7.61 -5.02 24.67
CA GLN A 171 -8.71 -5.52 25.49
C GLN A 171 -9.71 -4.41 25.86
N GLN A 172 -9.92 -3.45 24.95
CA GLN A 172 -10.77 -2.29 25.14
C GLN A 172 -11.40 -1.86 23.82
N GLU A 173 -12.65 -1.39 23.88
CA GLU A 173 -13.38 -0.88 22.71
C GLU A 173 -12.82 0.48 22.23
N LEU A 174 -12.59 0.57 20.93
CA LEU A 174 -12.24 1.79 20.21
C LEU A 174 -13.52 2.46 19.68
N SER A 175 -13.91 3.54 20.36
CA SER A 175 -15.14 4.28 20.07
C SER A 175 -14.90 5.53 19.22
N GLN A 176 -13.67 6.07 19.21
CA GLN A 176 -13.34 7.32 18.51
C GLN A 176 -12.06 7.13 17.72
N ILE A 177 -11.97 7.74 16.53
CA ILE A 177 -10.82 7.57 15.65
C ILE A 177 -10.46 8.86 14.93
N MET A 178 -9.16 9.15 14.86
CA MET A 178 -8.60 10.18 14.00
C MET A 178 -7.90 9.51 12.83
N ILE A 179 -8.39 9.72 11.61
CA ILE A 179 -7.89 9.09 10.40
C ILE A 179 -7.04 10.08 9.59
N GLY A 180 -5.84 9.66 9.20
CA GLY A 180 -4.96 10.40 8.30
C GLY A 180 -5.55 10.52 6.90
N ARG A 181 -5.41 11.71 6.30
CA ARG A 181 -5.69 11.95 4.88
C ARG A 181 -4.50 12.62 4.17
N PRO A 182 -4.30 12.36 2.87
CA PRO A 182 -3.38 13.17 2.09
C PRO A 182 -3.92 14.60 1.96
N VAL A 183 -3.07 15.51 1.47
CA VAL A 183 -3.51 16.88 1.14
C VAL A 183 -4.59 16.81 0.06
N ASN A 184 -4.36 15.98 -0.95
CA ASN A 184 -5.30 15.67 -2.02
C ASN A 184 -5.44 14.15 -2.20
N PHE A 185 -6.68 13.66 -2.19
CA PHE A 185 -7.02 12.31 -2.64
C PHE A 185 -6.88 12.20 -4.18
N HIS A 186 -7.08 10.99 -4.71
CA HIS A 186 -6.95 10.74 -6.15
C HIS A 186 -7.96 11.56 -6.97
N GLY A 187 -7.71 11.71 -8.28
CA GLY A 187 -8.71 12.17 -9.26
C GLY A 187 -8.55 13.62 -9.75
N LEU A 188 -9.07 13.87 -10.95
CA LEU A 188 -9.12 15.21 -11.57
C LEU A 188 -10.22 16.10 -10.97
N LEU A 189 -11.04 15.53 -10.08
CA LEU A 189 -12.18 16.18 -9.45
C LEU A 189 -11.78 17.16 -8.33
N GLY A 190 -10.49 17.25 -7.99
CA GLY A 190 -9.95 18.19 -7.01
C GLY A 190 -10.71 18.16 -5.69
N LYS A 191 -11.32 19.28 -5.31
CA LYS A 191 -12.07 19.43 -4.05
C LYS A 191 -13.25 18.46 -3.92
N ASP A 192 -13.93 18.14 -5.02
CA ASP A 192 -15.07 17.22 -4.98
C ASP A 192 -14.63 15.76 -4.84
N GLY A 193 -13.47 15.41 -5.40
CA GLY A 193 -12.81 14.12 -5.15
C GLY A 193 -12.43 13.95 -3.67
N ASN A 194 -11.90 15.00 -3.03
CA ASN A 194 -11.59 14.98 -1.60
C ASN A 194 -12.84 14.76 -0.73
N LYS A 195 -13.92 15.51 -0.99
CA LYS A 195 -15.19 15.35 -0.25
C LYS A 195 -15.74 13.93 -0.39
N GLN A 196 -15.71 13.39 -1.60
CA GLN A 196 -16.13 12.03 -1.88
C GLN A 196 -15.30 11.01 -1.08
N ALA A 197 -13.97 11.12 -1.12
CA ALA A 197 -13.09 10.20 -0.42
C ALA A 197 -13.34 10.18 1.08
N LEU A 198 -13.48 11.38 1.68
CA LEU A 198 -13.78 11.53 3.10
C LEU A 198 -15.15 10.93 3.45
N ALA A 199 -16.18 11.18 2.64
CA ALA A 199 -17.51 10.61 2.87
C ALA A 199 -17.51 9.07 2.81
N ILE A 200 -16.69 8.47 1.93
CA ILE A 200 -16.55 7.00 1.85
C ILE A 200 -15.91 6.46 3.13
N ILE A 201 -14.81 7.06 3.58
CA ILE A 201 -14.11 6.62 4.79
C ILE A 201 -14.98 6.83 6.03
N ASP A 202 -15.63 7.98 6.14
CA ASP A 202 -16.51 8.34 7.25
C ASP A 202 -17.69 7.36 7.37
N SER A 203 -18.39 7.10 6.25
CA SER A 203 -19.49 6.13 6.21
C SER A 203 -19.02 4.72 6.56
N ALA A 204 -17.85 4.30 6.09
CA ALA A 204 -17.27 3.00 6.42
C ALA A 204 -16.90 2.91 7.92
N ALA A 205 -16.26 3.94 8.49
CA ALA A 205 -15.89 3.99 9.89
C ALA A 205 -17.11 3.97 10.81
N ALA A 206 -18.17 4.71 10.47
CA ALA A 206 -19.42 4.71 11.21
C ALA A 206 -20.07 3.31 11.24
N LYS A 207 -20.09 2.59 10.11
CA LYS A 207 -20.62 1.21 10.04
C LYS A 207 -19.81 0.21 10.85
N VAL A 208 -18.50 0.41 10.95
CA VAL A 208 -17.59 -0.38 11.80
C VAL A 208 -17.81 -0.10 13.30
N GLY A 209 -18.60 0.93 13.63
CA GLY A 209 -19.00 1.26 15.00
C GLY A 209 -18.11 2.30 15.68
N PHE A 210 -17.36 3.11 14.92
CA PHE A 210 -16.79 4.34 15.47
C PHE A 210 -17.90 5.37 15.67
N LYS A 211 -17.97 5.96 16.87
CA LYS A 211 -18.98 6.96 17.28
C LYS A 211 -18.59 8.38 16.90
N ASP A 212 -17.29 8.64 16.79
CA ASP A 212 -16.71 9.94 16.42
C ASP A 212 -15.51 9.71 15.50
N VAL A 213 -15.55 10.29 14.31
CA VAL A 213 -14.54 10.15 13.27
C VAL A 213 -14.03 11.54 12.91
N GLN A 214 -12.73 11.75 13.06
CA GLN A 214 -12.07 13.00 12.74
C GLN A 214 -10.98 12.75 11.70
N PHE A 215 -10.67 13.76 10.88
CA PHE A 215 -9.64 13.66 9.85
C PHE A 215 -8.55 14.71 10.05
N LEU A 216 -7.31 14.32 9.81
CA LEU A 216 -6.15 15.23 9.85
C LEU A 216 -5.25 14.98 8.65
N MET A 217 -4.64 16.03 8.10
CA MET A 217 -3.66 15.89 7.03
C MET A 217 -2.43 15.14 7.54
N GLU A 218 -1.99 14.13 6.81
CA GLU A 218 -0.81 13.31 7.11
C GLU A 218 0.46 14.13 7.36
N PRO A 219 0.85 15.11 6.51
CA PRO A 219 2.01 15.94 6.79
C PRO A 219 1.84 16.81 8.05
N VAL A 220 0.61 17.22 8.39
CA VAL A 220 0.35 17.97 9.63
C VAL A 220 0.45 17.05 10.86
N ALA A 221 -0.04 15.81 10.74
CA ALA A 221 0.12 14.82 11.80
C ALA A 221 1.62 14.56 12.08
N ALA A 222 2.42 14.33 11.03
CA ALA A 222 3.86 14.17 11.18
C ALA A 222 4.53 15.39 11.86
N ALA A 223 4.07 16.61 11.56
CA ALA A 223 4.54 17.81 12.25
C ALA A 223 4.26 17.79 13.76
N TYR A 224 3.09 17.30 14.18
CA TYR A 224 2.73 17.19 15.59
C TYR A 224 3.51 16.12 16.34
N ASP A 225 3.94 15.06 15.66
CA ASP A 225 4.86 14.08 16.22
C ASP A 225 6.24 14.70 16.48
N TYR A 226 6.76 15.43 15.50
CA TYR A 226 8.03 16.17 15.63
C TYR A 226 7.96 17.27 16.70
N GLU A 227 6.85 18.00 16.77
CA GLU A 227 6.62 19.08 17.75
C GLU A 227 6.86 18.63 19.20
N ARG A 228 6.53 17.38 19.55
CA ARG A 228 6.72 16.87 20.92
C ARG A 228 8.17 16.89 21.40
N GLN A 229 9.13 16.91 20.47
CA GLN A 229 10.57 16.87 20.76
C GLN A 229 11.21 18.26 20.77
N LEU A 230 10.47 19.30 20.33
CA LEU A 230 10.99 20.65 20.18
C LEU A 230 11.04 21.42 21.49
N LYS A 231 12.10 22.21 21.64
CA LYS A 231 12.30 23.14 22.77
C LYS A 231 12.11 24.61 22.39
N GLU A 232 12.03 24.89 21.11
CA GLU A 232 11.88 26.23 20.53
C GLU A 232 10.86 26.17 19.39
N ASP A 233 10.30 27.33 19.05
CA ASP A 233 9.41 27.44 17.90
C ASP A 233 10.22 27.38 16.60
N LYS A 234 9.76 26.56 15.66
CA LYS A 234 10.36 26.40 14.34
C LYS A 234 9.30 26.50 13.25
N LEU A 235 9.70 27.06 12.11
CA LEU A 235 8.98 26.93 10.86
C LEU A 235 9.51 25.69 10.11
N VAL A 236 8.67 24.68 9.96
CA VAL A 236 9.08 23.38 9.43
C VAL A 236 8.38 23.11 8.11
N LEU A 237 9.16 22.72 7.11
CA LEU A 237 8.62 22.10 5.89
C LEU A 237 8.56 20.60 6.13
N ILE A 238 7.35 20.05 6.16
CA ILE A 238 7.13 18.61 6.19
C ILE A 238 7.14 18.08 4.76
N LEU A 239 7.87 17.01 4.52
CA LEU A 239 7.83 16.21 3.31
C LEU A 239 7.41 14.79 3.67
N ASP A 240 6.18 14.42 3.34
CA ASP A 240 5.65 13.07 3.50
C ASP A 240 5.74 12.31 2.16
N LEU A 241 6.67 11.36 2.08
CA LEU A 241 6.90 10.52 0.91
C LEU A 241 6.23 9.15 1.11
N GLY A 242 4.91 9.16 1.03
CA GLY A 242 4.08 7.97 1.15
C GLY A 242 4.20 6.99 -0.03
N GLY A 243 3.44 5.91 0.07
CA GLY A 243 3.41 4.85 -0.95
C GLY A 243 2.73 5.26 -2.27
N GLY A 244 1.73 6.15 -2.22
CA GLY A 244 1.00 6.59 -3.42
C GLY A 244 0.76 8.09 -3.52
N THR A 245 1.12 8.85 -2.50
CA THR A 245 1.07 10.31 -2.50
C THR A 245 2.37 10.86 -1.95
N THR A 246 2.68 12.08 -2.40
CA THR A 246 3.72 12.92 -1.84
C THR A 246 3.06 14.21 -1.45
N ASP A 247 3.15 14.53 -0.17
CA ASP A 247 2.45 15.64 0.44
C ASP A 247 3.46 16.52 1.20
N CYS A 248 3.33 17.83 1.07
CA CYS A 248 4.15 18.81 1.75
C CYS A 248 3.27 19.78 2.53
N SER A 249 3.71 20.17 3.73
CA SER A 249 3.09 21.23 4.51
C SER A 249 4.15 22.14 5.12
N MET A 250 3.98 23.45 4.96
CA MET A 250 4.75 24.43 5.73
C MET A 250 3.98 24.78 6.99
N ILE A 251 4.56 24.53 8.17
CA ILE A 251 3.85 24.64 9.44
C ILE A 251 4.72 25.21 10.55
N LYS A 252 4.12 26.07 11.37
CA LYS A 252 4.69 26.55 12.64
C LYS A 252 4.43 25.53 13.75
N VAL A 253 5.50 25.05 14.36
CA VAL A 253 5.46 24.06 15.46
C VAL A 253 6.40 24.47 16.58
N GLY A 254 6.06 24.09 17.81
CA GLY A 254 6.87 24.38 18.99
C GLY A 254 6.07 24.70 20.24
N PRO A 255 6.74 25.03 21.35
CA PRO A 255 6.11 25.26 22.65
C PRO A 255 5.01 26.33 22.66
N SER A 256 5.10 27.36 21.81
CA SER A 256 4.07 28.40 21.75
C SER A 256 2.77 27.91 21.11
N TYR A 257 2.84 26.88 20.27
CA TYR A 257 1.69 26.39 19.50
C TYR A 257 1.07 25.14 20.12
N ILE A 258 1.82 24.36 20.90
CA ILE A 258 1.42 23.02 21.39
C ILE A 258 0.10 23.02 22.18
N LYS A 259 -0.23 24.15 22.84
CA LYS A 259 -1.46 24.33 23.63
C LYS A 259 -2.63 24.92 22.84
N LEU A 260 -2.41 25.36 21.60
CA LEU A 260 -3.48 25.89 20.76
C LEU A 260 -4.40 24.76 20.30
N ILE A 261 -5.69 25.01 20.43
CA ILE A 261 -6.74 24.09 19.98
C ILE A 261 -6.92 24.20 18.47
N ASP A 262 -7.13 25.42 17.98
CA ASP A 262 -7.15 25.72 16.56
C ASP A 262 -5.72 26.00 16.09
N ARG A 263 -5.27 25.23 15.11
CA ARG A 263 -3.93 25.28 14.53
C ARG A 263 -3.97 25.72 13.07
N GLN A 264 -5.13 26.15 12.56
CA GLN A 264 -5.29 26.51 11.16
C GLN A 264 -4.32 27.62 10.76
N ASP A 265 -4.13 28.64 11.60
CA ASP A 265 -3.19 29.75 11.37
C ASP A 265 -1.71 29.34 11.48
N CYS A 266 -1.43 28.15 12.01
CA CYS A 266 -0.07 27.60 12.05
C CYS A 266 0.31 26.96 10.71
N ILE A 267 -0.66 26.53 9.90
CA ILE A 267 -0.45 25.86 8.61
C ILE A 267 -0.40 26.93 7.53
N LEU A 268 0.81 27.24 7.04
CA LEU A 268 1.02 28.33 6.09
C LEU A 268 0.71 27.91 4.65
N SER A 269 1.03 26.67 4.29
CA SER A 269 0.75 26.12 2.96
C SER A 269 0.71 24.60 2.99
N HIS A 270 0.07 24.02 1.99
CA HIS A 270 0.14 22.59 1.73
C HIS A 270 0.04 22.32 0.23
N THR A 271 0.85 21.39 -0.25
CA THR A 271 0.84 20.92 -1.65
C THR A 271 0.86 19.41 -1.63
N GLY A 272 0.17 18.75 -2.55
CA GLY A 272 0.18 17.30 -2.58
C GLY A 272 -0.18 16.76 -3.95
N LYS A 273 0.43 15.63 -4.31
CA LYS A 273 0.21 14.97 -5.60
C LYS A 273 0.21 13.47 -5.43
N ARG A 274 -0.61 12.79 -6.26
CA ARG A 274 -0.62 11.33 -6.42
C ARG A 274 0.61 10.86 -7.17
N ILE A 275 1.73 10.82 -6.47
CA ILE A 275 2.98 10.23 -6.89
C ILE A 275 3.71 9.79 -5.62
N GLY A 276 4.15 8.54 -5.55
CA GLY A 276 4.81 8.02 -4.36
C GLY A 276 5.68 6.80 -4.63
N GLY A 277 5.96 6.03 -3.59
CA GLY A 277 6.84 4.85 -3.66
C GLY A 277 6.45 3.82 -4.73
N ILE A 278 5.14 3.61 -4.96
CA ILE A 278 4.64 2.68 -5.98
C ILE A 278 4.98 3.18 -7.39
N ASP A 279 4.97 4.49 -7.63
CA ASP A 279 5.34 5.05 -8.93
C ASP A 279 6.85 4.88 -9.18
N LEU A 280 7.66 4.93 -8.13
CA LEU A 280 9.09 4.61 -8.20
C LEU A 280 9.32 3.13 -8.54
N ASP A 281 8.55 2.22 -7.92
CA ASP A 281 8.59 0.78 -8.20
C ASP A 281 8.21 0.50 -9.66
N ASN A 282 7.13 1.12 -10.14
CA ASN A 282 6.68 0.99 -11.52
C ASN A 282 7.73 1.52 -12.50
N LYS A 283 8.42 2.61 -12.16
CA LYS A 283 9.50 3.15 -12.98
C LYS A 283 10.72 2.27 -13.01
N LEU A 284 11.15 1.73 -11.86
CA LEU A 284 12.23 0.75 -11.80
C LEU A 284 11.86 -0.49 -12.62
N ALA A 285 10.65 -1.02 -12.47
CA ALA A 285 10.17 -2.16 -13.25
C ALA A 285 10.20 -1.86 -14.75
N LEU A 286 9.67 -0.70 -15.16
CA LEU A 286 9.60 -0.31 -16.57
C LEU A 286 10.98 -0.07 -17.20
N MET A 287 11.94 0.46 -16.44
CA MET A 287 13.25 0.86 -16.96
C MET A 287 14.32 -0.23 -16.80
N ALA A 288 14.30 -1.00 -15.72
CA ALA A 288 15.31 -2.01 -15.43
C ALA A 288 14.84 -3.45 -15.74
N LEU A 289 13.55 -3.77 -15.51
CA LEU A 289 13.07 -5.15 -15.69
C LEU A 289 12.52 -5.37 -17.10
N MET A 290 11.58 -4.52 -17.56
CA MET A 290 10.87 -4.70 -18.82
C MET A 290 11.75 -4.76 -20.10
N PRO A 291 12.96 -4.17 -20.17
CA PRO A 291 13.88 -4.45 -21.27
C PRO A 291 14.22 -5.94 -21.45
N GLU A 292 14.21 -6.72 -20.37
CA GLU A 292 14.42 -8.18 -20.42
C GLU A 292 13.15 -8.97 -20.79
N PHE A 293 12.01 -8.29 -20.84
CA PHE A 293 10.73 -8.79 -21.37
C PHE A 293 10.46 -8.29 -22.80
N GLY A 294 11.40 -7.56 -23.40
CA GLY A 294 11.32 -7.14 -24.80
C GLY A 294 10.93 -5.68 -24.99
N LYS A 295 10.86 -4.87 -23.93
CA LYS A 295 10.73 -3.42 -24.08
C LYS A 295 11.89 -2.87 -24.90
N ASN A 296 11.60 -1.94 -25.81
CA ASN A 296 12.52 -1.39 -26.81
C ASN A 296 12.95 -2.38 -27.90
N THR A 297 12.34 -3.57 -27.99
CA THR A 297 12.60 -4.51 -29.10
C THR A 297 11.91 -4.00 -30.36
N VAL A 298 12.64 -4.04 -31.47
CA VAL A 298 12.10 -3.88 -32.83
C VAL A 298 11.89 -5.27 -33.41
N LEU A 299 10.69 -5.55 -33.89
CA LEU A 299 10.32 -6.83 -34.50
C LEU A 299 10.99 -6.97 -35.88
N ASN A 300 11.06 -8.20 -36.40
CA ASN A 300 11.61 -8.48 -37.74
C ASN A 300 10.91 -7.73 -38.89
N ASN A 301 9.68 -7.25 -38.70
CA ASN A 301 8.96 -6.42 -39.66
C ASN A 301 9.28 -4.90 -39.54
N GLY A 302 10.26 -4.53 -38.70
CA GLY A 302 10.68 -3.15 -38.47
C GLY A 302 9.83 -2.35 -37.50
N LEU A 303 8.73 -2.92 -36.97
CA LEU A 303 7.85 -2.22 -36.02
C LEU A 303 8.30 -2.47 -34.57
N PRO A 304 8.23 -1.46 -33.68
CA PRO A 304 8.53 -1.65 -32.27
C PRO A 304 7.42 -2.43 -31.57
N VAL A 305 7.79 -3.21 -30.54
CA VAL A 305 6.79 -3.77 -29.62
C VAL A 305 6.14 -2.62 -28.86
N PRO A 306 4.79 -2.53 -28.85
CA PRO A 306 4.09 -1.40 -28.24
C PRO A 306 4.42 -1.19 -26.75
N ASN A 307 4.85 0.03 -26.38
CA ASN A 307 5.29 0.36 -25.02
C ASN A 307 4.19 0.22 -23.94
N HIS A 308 2.92 0.39 -24.32
CA HIS A 308 1.78 0.24 -23.40
C HIS A 308 1.70 -1.16 -22.75
N LEU A 309 2.12 -2.23 -23.44
CA LEU A 309 2.12 -3.60 -22.89
C LEU A 309 2.95 -3.69 -21.62
N PHE A 310 4.17 -3.14 -21.67
CA PHE A 310 5.09 -3.14 -20.53
C PHE A 310 4.60 -2.25 -19.40
N LYS A 311 4.00 -1.10 -19.72
CA LYS A 311 3.41 -0.21 -18.72
C LYS A 311 2.23 -0.89 -18.02
N GLN A 312 1.33 -1.51 -18.77
CA GLN A 312 0.18 -2.20 -18.23
C GLN A 312 0.59 -3.39 -17.37
N ALA A 313 1.60 -4.18 -17.79
CA ALA A 313 2.11 -5.32 -17.04
C ALA A 313 2.55 -4.96 -15.61
N VAL A 314 3.23 -3.82 -15.44
CA VAL A 314 3.83 -3.43 -14.14
C VAL A 314 2.95 -2.51 -13.30
N THR A 315 1.91 -1.89 -13.88
CA THR A 315 1.01 -0.97 -13.17
C THR A 315 -0.11 -1.74 -12.45
N VAL A 316 0.24 -2.45 -11.37
CA VAL A 316 -0.67 -3.36 -10.66
C VAL A 316 -1.76 -2.67 -9.84
N ASN A 317 -1.61 -1.37 -9.58
CA ASN A 317 -2.60 -0.51 -8.92
C ASN A 317 -3.61 0.11 -9.90
N ASP A 318 -3.52 -0.20 -11.19
CA ASP A 318 -4.49 0.20 -12.21
C ASP A 318 -5.25 -1.04 -12.69
N VAL A 319 -6.50 -1.17 -12.21
CA VAL A 319 -7.36 -2.32 -12.52
C VAL A 319 -7.66 -2.41 -14.01
N ALA A 320 -7.86 -1.28 -14.69
CA ALA A 320 -8.17 -1.26 -16.12
C ALA A 320 -6.95 -1.71 -16.93
N ALA A 321 -5.75 -1.22 -16.58
CA ALA A 321 -4.51 -1.65 -17.21
C ALA A 321 -4.25 -3.15 -17.03
N GLN A 322 -4.48 -3.69 -15.84
CA GLN A 322 -4.32 -5.12 -15.56
C GLN A 322 -5.36 -5.98 -16.29
N GLN A 323 -6.62 -5.53 -16.38
CA GLN A 323 -7.65 -6.23 -17.15
C GLN A 323 -7.32 -6.27 -18.64
N GLU A 324 -6.87 -5.14 -19.20
CA GLU A 324 -6.46 -5.06 -20.60
C GLU A 324 -5.27 -5.98 -20.88
N PHE A 325 -4.21 -5.90 -20.06
CA PHE A 325 -3.02 -6.74 -20.23
C PHE A 325 -3.33 -8.25 -20.17
N ASN A 326 -4.20 -8.65 -19.25
CA ASN A 326 -4.63 -10.04 -19.11
C ASN A 326 -5.73 -10.43 -20.11
N SER A 327 -6.21 -9.51 -20.95
CA SER A 327 -7.28 -9.76 -21.92
C SER A 327 -6.86 -10.79 -22.96
N ARG A 328 -7.84 -11.51 -23.52
CA ARG A 328 -7.60 -12.45 -24.62
C ARG A 328 -7.02 -11.76 -25.87
N ILE A 329 -7.34 -10.48 -26.08
CA ILE A 329 -6.86 -9.71 -27.24
C ILE A 329 -5.34 -9.52 -27.11
N THR A 330 -4.88 -8.97 -25.98
CA THR A 330 -3.45 -8.79 -25.71
C THR A 330 -2.66 -10.10 -25.75
N GLY A 331 -3.29 -11.23 -25.35
CA GLY A 331 -2.68 -12.55 -25.50
C GLY A 331 -2.36 -12.91 -26.94
N LYS A 332 -3.33 -12.71 -27.84
CA LYS A 332 -3.12 -12.97 -29.27
C LYS A 332 -2.07 -12.04 -29.88
N GLU A 333 -2.01 -10.79 -29.44
CA GLU A 333 -0.99 -9.84 -29.89
C GLU A 333 0.41 -10.30 -29.48
N ILE A 334 0.60 -10.69 -28.21
CA ILE A 334 1.88 -11.21 -27.72
C ILE A 334 2.27 -12.51 -28.46
N ASP A 335 1.32 -13.40 -28.72
CA ASP A 335 1.57 -14.62 -29.52
C ASP A 335 2.03 -14.29 -30.95
N GLU A 336 1.44 -13.26 -31.56
CA GLU A 336 1.84 -12.78 -32.87
C GLU A 336 3.26 -12.21 -32.86
N TYR A 337 3.61 -11.39 -31.87
CA TYR A 337 4.98 -10.87 -31.73
C TYR A 337 6.02 -11.97 -31.57
N CYS A 338 5.71 -13.00 -30.77
CA CYS A 338 6.58 -14.17 -30.62
C CYS A 338 6.77 -14.93 -31.94
N ARG A 339 5.74 -14.98 -32.80
CA ARG A 339 5.80 -15.63 -34.11
C ARG A 339 6.59 -14.82 -35.14
N ILE A 340 6.34 -13.51 -35.21
CA ILE A 340 7.03 -12.59 -36.13
C ILE A 340 8.52 -12.52 -35.81
N SER A 341 8.87 -12.47 -34.52
CA SER A 341 10.23 -12.24 -34.07
C SER A 341 10.60 -13.16 -32.89
N PRO A 342 10.89 -14.45 -33.14
CA PRO A 342 11.27 -15.39 -32.08
C PRO A 342 12.46 -14.87 -31.27
N ASN A 343 12.21 -14.53 -30.00
CA ASN A 343 13.20 -13.95 -29.09
C ASN A 343 12.86 -14.37 -27.65
N PRO A 344 13.83 -14.86 -26.85
CA PRO A 344 13.61 -15.19 -25.44
C PRO A 344 12.89 -14.10 -24.63
N LYS A 345 13.17 -12.83 -24.91
CA LYS A 345 12.55 -11.69 -24.21
C LYS A 345 11.03 -11.64 -24.40
N LEU A 346 10.52 -11.92 -25.60
CA LEU A 346 9.07 -11.95 -25.86
C LEU A 346 8.41 -13.18 -25.24
N ASN A 347 9.13 -14.31 -25.17
CA ASN A 347 8.66 -15.49 -24.44
C ASN A 347 8.49 -15.20 -22.94
N ARG A 348 9.38 -14.37 -22.35
CA ARG A 348 9.23 -13.91 -20.95
C ARG A 348 8.01 -13.01 -20.77
N LEU A 349 7.72 -12.12 -21.72
CA LEU A 349 6.49 -11.31 -21.69
C LEU A 349 5.24 -12.18 -21.75
N LYS A 350 5.25 -13.19 -22.63
CA LYS A 350 4.20 -14.19 -22.72
C LYS A 350 4.05 -14.95 -21.40
N ALA A 351 5.13 -15.43 -20.80
CA ALA A 351 5.12 -16.12 -19.51
C ALA A 351 4.58 -15.23 -18.38
N LEU A 352 4.97 -13.95 -18.34
CA LEU A 352 4.46 -12.96 -17.38
C LEU A 352 2.94 -12.85 -17.47
N ARG A 353 2.41 -12.70 -18.69
CA ARG A 353 0.96 -12.58 -18.92
C ARG A 353 0.22 -13.88 -18.61
N ASP A 354 0.65 -14.99 -19.22
CA ASP A 354 -0.07 -16.26 -19.16
C ASP A 354 -0.09 -16.81 -17.72
N GLY A 355 0.99 -16.57 -16.95
CA GLY A 355 1.07 -16.90 -15.53
C GLY A 355 0.46 -15.84 -14.59
N LYS A 356 -0.08 -14.73 -15.11
CA LYS A 356 -0.62 -13.60 -14.33
C LYS A 356 0.38 -13.07 -13.29
N PHE A 357 1.66 -13.03 -13.64
CA PHE A 357 2.75 -12.69 -12.72
C PHE A 357 2.95 -11.18 -12.48
N GLY A 358 2.03 -10.32 -12.92
CA GLY A 358 2.12 -8.86 -12.79
C GLY A 358 2.38 -8.41 -11.35
N LEU A 359 1.62 -8.93 -10.36
CA LEU A 359 1.86 -8.61 -8.94
C LEU A 359 3.25 -9.05 -8.49
N ARG A 360 3.69 -10.25 -8.90
CA ARG A 360 4.98 -10.81 -8.48
C ARG A 360 6.15 -9.99 -9.04
N VAL A 361 6.04 -9.52 -10.28
CA VAL A 361 7.02 -8.63 -10.91
C VAL A 361 7.05 -7.27 -10.21
N SER A 362 5.89 -6.68 -9.92
CA SER A 362 5.80 -5.42 -9.15
C SER A 362 6.44 -5.55 -7.77
N ARG A 363 6.17 -6.65 -7.05
CA ARG A 363 6.83 -6.95 -5.76
C ARG A 363 8.34 -7.17 -5.90
N SER A 364 8.79 -7.73 -7.01
CA SER A 364 10.22 -7.91 -7.28
C SER A 364 10.93 -6.57 -7.52
N ALA A 365 10.25 -5.61 -8.17
CA ALA A 365 10.76 -4.24 -8.30
C ALA A 365 10.79 -3.50 -6.96
N GLU A 366 9.74 -3.65 -6.13
CA GLU A 366 9.71 -3.10 -4.77
C GLU A 366 10.85 -3.68 -3.91
N LEU A 367 11.07 -5.00 -3.97
CA LEU A 367 12.20 -5.66 -3.32
C LEU A 367 13.54 -5.14 -3.84
N ALA A 368 13.70 -4.96 -5.16
CA ALA A 368 14.92 -4.39 -5.73
C ALA A 368 15.21 -2.99 -5.18
N LYS A 369 14.20 -2.11 -5.11
CA LYS A 369 14.32 -0.78 -4.51
C LYS A 369 14.77 -0.84 -3.04
N ILE A 370 14.19 -1.77 -2.26
CA ILE A 370 14.54 -1.98 -0.85
C ILE A 370 15.99 -2.47 -0.73
N LEU A 371 16.37 -3.53 -1.46
CA LEU A 371 17.73 -4.08 -1.41
C LEU A 371 18.79 -3.06 -1.83
N LEU A 372 18.49 -2.22 -2.82
CA LEU A 372 19.36 -1.13 -3.28
C LEU A 372 19.52 0.01 -2.24
N SER A 373 18.73 0.00 -1.17
CA SER A 373 18.95 0.91 -0.04
C SER A 373 20.19 0.50 0.77
N ASP A 374 20.45 -0.80 0.89
CA ASP A 374 21.61 -1.33 1.61
C ASP A 374 22.80 -1.60 0.66
N GLN A 375 22.53 -2.00 -0.58
CA GLN A 375 23.52 -2.44 -1.55
C GLN A 375 23.64 -1.49 -2.74
N ASN A 376 24.85 -1.32 -3.29
CA ASN A 376 25.04 -0.53 -4.51
C ASN A 376 24.57 -1.29 -5.77
N ASP A 377 24.71 -2.61 -5.76
CA ASP A 377 24.39 -3.49 -6.87
C ASP A 377 23.72 -4.75 -6.33
N ILE A 378 22.71 -5.24 -7.04
CA ILE A 378 21.98 -6.46 -6.70
C ILE A 378 21.82 -7.34 -7.95
N CYS A 379 21.54 -8.62 -7.72
CA CYS A 379 21.11 -9.54 -8.76
C CYS A 379 19.69 -10.02 -8.42
N LEU A 380 18.69 -9.46 -9.10
CA LEU A 380 17.27 -9.74 -8.83
C LEU A 380 16.85 -11.05 -9.50
N SER A 381 16.48 -12.07 -8.72
CA SER A 381 15.93 -13.32 -9.27
C SER A 381 14.47 -13.15 -9.71
N LEU A 382 14.19 -13.65 -10.91
CA LEU A 382 12.86 -13.78 -11.52
C LEU A 382 12.65 -15.23 -12.01
N ASP A 383 13.12 -16.22 -11.24
CA ASP A 383 13.10 -17.66 -11.57
C ASP A 383 11.72 -18.22 -11.92
N TYR A 384 10.66 -17.52 -11.51
CA TYR A 384 9.28 -17.85 -11.79
C TYR A 384 8.80 -17.47 -13.19
N ILE A 385 9.55 -16.64 -13.91
CA ILE A 385 9.33 -16.32 -15.32
C ILE A 385 10.09 -17.33 -16.19
N GLU A 386 11.35 -17.56 -15.86
CA GLU A 386 12.26 -18.44 -16.58
C GLU A 386 13.28 -18.98 -15.57
N LYS A 387 13.62 -20.27 -15.63
CA LYS A 387 14.52 -20.91 -14.67
C LYS A 387 15.92 -20.26 -14.70
N ASN A 388 16.47 -19.96 -13.53
CA ASN A 388 17.78 -19.30 -13.35
C ASN A 388 17.83 -17.88 -13.96
N PHE A 389 16.68 -17.22 -14.13
CA PHE A 389 16.62 -15.89 -14.72
C PHE A 389 16.86 -14.83 -13.65
N THR A 390 17.93 -14.07 -13.83
CA THR A 390 18.33 -12.99 -12.92
C THR A 390 18.61 -11.71 -13.70
N ILE A 391 18.35 -10.56 -13.08
CA ILE A 391 18.60 -9.24 -13.67
C ILE A 391 19.55 -8.46 -12.74
N PRO A 392 20.75 -8.06 -13.21
CA PRO A 392 21.60 -7.16 -12.45
C PRO A 392 21.00 -5.75 -12.43
N ILE A 393 20.92 -5.14 -11.26
CA ILE A 393 20.39 -3.78 -11.07
C ILE A 393 21.30 -3.03 -10.12
N SER A 394 21.68 -1.81 -10.49
CA SER A 394 22.50 -0.91 -9.67
C SER A 394 21.67 0.25 -9.09
N ARG A 395 22.19 0.86 -8.03
CA ARG A 395 21.62 2.07 -7.42
C ARG A 395 21.66 3.26 -8.39
N ALA A 396 22.65 3.30 -9.28
CA ALA A 396 22.72 4.29 -10.37
C ALA A 396 21.53 4.14 -11.32
N GLN A 397 21.22 2.90 -11.75
CA GLN A 397 20.05 2.64 -12.59
C GLN A 397 18.73 2.98 -11.88
N LEU A 398 18.63 2.75 -10.56
CA LEU A 398 17.49 3.21 -9.78
C LEU A 398 17.38 4.74 -9.82
N SER A 399 18.48 5.45 -9.59
CA SER A 399 18.53 6.92 -9.65
C SER A 399 18.05 7.45 -11.00
N ASP A 400 18.56 6.91 -12.10
CA ASP A 400 18.19 7.31 -13.44
C ASP A 400 16.70 7.02 -13.73
N ALA A 401 16.22 5.86 -13.30
CA ALA A 401 14.83 5.44 -13.53
C ALA A 401 13.80 6.36 -12.84
N ILE A 402 14.15 6.98 -11.72
CA ILE A 402 13.24 7.78 -10.89
C ILE A 402 13.48 9.30 -10.97
N ALA A 403 14.44 9.77 -11.76
CA ALA A 403 14.82 11.19 -11.82
C ALA A 403 13.62 12.13 -12.12
N ASP A 404 12.74 11.72 -13.03
CA ASP A 404 11.51 12.46 -13.38
C ASP A 404 10.54 12.56 -12.20
N GLU A 405 10.48 11.52 -11.37
CA GLU A 405 9.62 11.45 -10.19
C GLU A 405 10.14 12.40 -9.10
N LEU A 406 11.46 12.37 -8.84
CA LEU A 406 12.13 13.27 -7.89
C LEU A 406 11.97 14.75 -8.30
N SER A 407 12.08 15.05 -9.60
CA SER A 407 11.82 16.39 -10.14
C SER A 407 10.38 16.88 -9.89
N LYS A 408 9.41 15.95 -9.79
CA LYS A 408 8.02 16.31 -9.42
C LYS A 408 7.89 16.57 -7.92
N PHE A 409 8.61 15.83 -7.07
CA PHE A 409 8.66 16.11 -5.62
C PHE A 409 9.28 17.48 -5.34
N GLU A 410 10.39 17.81 -6.02
CA GLU A 410 11.07 19.11 -5.89
C GLU A 410 10.13 20.28 -6.16
N ARG A 411 9.34 20.18 -7.22
CA ARG A 411 8.37 21.21 -7.59
C ARG A 411 7.30 21.41 -6.52
N LEU A 412 6.80 20.33 -5.90
CA LEU A 412 5.83 20.44 -4.81
C LEU A 412 6.42 21.17 -3.61
N MET A 413 7.65 20.81 -3.22
CA MET A 413 8.33 21.48 -2.11
C MET A 413 8.55 22.96 -2.38
N LYS A 414 9.03 23.32 -3.58
CA LYS A 414 9.23 24.73 -3.97
C LYS A 414 7.90 25.50 -4.01
N GLU A 415 6.83 24.86 -4.48
CA GLU A 415 5.49 25.45 -4.49
C GLU A 415 4.98 25.70 -3.06
N ALA A 416 5.16 24.75 -2.13
CA ALA A 416 4.79 24.93 -0.73
C ALA A 416 5.55 26.09 -0.06
N ILE A 417 6.86 26.18 -0.30
CA ILE A 417 7.70 27.28 0.20
C ILE A 417 7.22 28.63 -0.38
N GLN A 418 6.96 28.67 -1.68
CA GLN A 418 6.49 29.89 -2.35
C GLN A 418 5.12 30.34 -1.81
N GLN A 419 4.17 29.41 -1.65
CA GLN A 419 2.84 29.71 -1.10
C GLN A 419 2.89 30.20 0.35
N ALA A 420 3.82 29.67 1.15
CA ALA A 420 4.00 30.11 2.53
C ALA A 420 4.64 31.50 2.65
N GLY A 421 5.36 31.95 1.61
CA GLY A 421 6.06 33.23 1.60
C GLY A 421 7.23 33.30 2.60
N ALA A 422 7.76 32.14 3.03
CA ALA A 422 8.82 32.05 4.03
C ALA A 422 9.72 30.83 3.78
N THR A 423 10.99 30.93 4.16
CA THR A 423 11.95 29.82 4.12
C THR A 423 11.84 28.97 5.39
N PRO A 424 11.84 27.64 5.29
CA PRO A 424 11.80 26.77 6.47
C PRO A 424 13.12 26.83 7.25
N ASP A 425 13.04 26.67 8.56
CA ASP A 425 14.20 26.46 9.43
C ASP A 425 14.70 25.01 9.33
N VAL A 426 13.76 24.07 9.14
CA VAL A 426 14.02 22.62 9.10
C VAL A 426 13.15 21.96 8.03
N LEU A 427 13.73 20.99 7.31
CA LEU A 427 13.00 20.02 6.50
C LEU A 427 12.82 18.73 7.31
N TYR A 428 11.58 18.41 7.66
CA TYR A 428 11.23 17.14 8.28
C TYR A 428 10.72 16.16 7.23
N VAL A 429 11.35 14.99 7.13
CA VAL A 429 11.01 13.99 6.11
C VAL A 429 10.44 12.74 6.77
N THR A 430 9.31 12.27 6.27
CA THR A 430 8.65 11.04 6.71
C THR A 430 8.21 10.18 5.52
N GLY A 431 7.77 8.95 5.80
CA GLY A 431 7.34 7.99 4.79
C GLY A 431 8.44 7.00 4.40
N GLY A 432 8.05 5.76 4.08
CA GLY A 432 8.99 4.67 3.75
C GLY A 432 9.84 4.94 2.51
N THR A 433 9.37 5.76 1.58
CA THR A 433 10.13 6.13 0.38
C THR A 433 11.38 6.96 0.72
N ALA A 434 11.35 7.69 1.83
CA ALA A 434 12.49 8.50 2.29
C ALA A 434 13.69 7.68 2.80
N MET A 435 13.52 6.37 3.03
CA MET A 435 14.62 5.47 3.41
C MET A 435 15.65 5.27 2.29
N SER A 436 15.24 5.50 1.04
CA SER A 436 16.12 5.30 -0.11
C SER A 436 17.30 6.27 -0.10
N PRO A 437 18.57 5.80 -0.16
CA PRO A 437 19.74 6.67 -0.26
C PRO A 437 19.71 7.57 -1.50
N VAL A 438 19.08 7.12 -2.59
CA VAL A 438 18.88 7.94 -3.79
C VAL A 438 18.01 9.16 -3.47
N VAL A 439 16.94 8.96 -2.70
CA VAL A 439 16.04 10.04 -2.27
C VAL A 439 16.75 10.96 -1.27
N GLN A 440 17.49 10.42 -0.30
CA GLN A 440 18.23 11.23 0.66
C GLN A 440 19.32 12.09 -0.01
N ASN A 441 20.08 11.51 -0.94
CA ASN A 441 21.08 12.26 -1.70
C ASN A 441 20.43 13.36 -2.54
N TRP A 442 19.28 13.07 -3.16
CA TRP A 442 18.50 14.06 -3.89
C TRP A 442 18.03 15.21 -2.96
N ILE A 443 17.45 14.90 -1.79
CA ILE A 443 16.99 15.94 -0.83
C ILE A 443 18.14 16.87 -0.45
N ASN A 444 19.31 16.30 -0.11
CA ASN A 444 20.51 17.07 0.22
C ASN A 444 20.97 17.97 -0.93
N SER A 445 20.80 17.53 -2.18
CA SER A 445 21.17 18.32 -3.36
C SER A 445 20.23 19.50 -3.63
N VAL A 446 18.94 19.37 -3.29
CA VAL A 446 17.93 20.40 -3.55
C VAL A 446 17.97 21.49 -2.48
N PHE A 447 18.24 21.15 -1.23
CA PHE A 447 18.25 22.09 -0.10
C PHE A 447 19.61 22.10 0.62
N PRO A 448 20.67 22.62 -0.03
CA PRO A 448 21.99 22.64 0.57
C PRO A 448 22.00 23.52 1.83
N GLY A 449 22.43 22.95 2.96
CA GLY A 449 22.58 23.65 4.24
C GLY A 449 21.31 23.79 5.08
N LEU A 450 20.16 23.29 4.61
CA LEU A 450 18.95 23.18 5.43
C LEU A 450 19.10 22.00 6.40
N GLU A 451 18.71 22.18 7.67
CA GLU A 451 18.66 21.08 8.62
C GLU A 451 17.61 20.06 8.15
N ILE A 452 18.03 18.80 7.95
CA ILE A 452 17.14 17.70 7.55
C ILE A 452 16.96 16.76 8.73
N VAL A 453 15.71 16.62 9.17
CA VAL A 453 15.33 15.67 10.22
C VAL A 453 14.54 14.54 9.58
N ILE A 454 15.01 13.31 9.76
CA ILE A 454 14.32 12.11 9.30
C ILE A 454 13.50 11.57 10.48
N GLY A 455 12.18 11.56 10.30
CA GLY A 455 11.24 11.00 11.28
C GLY A 455 11.22 9.48 11.31
N ASP A 456 10.39 8.91 12.18
CA ASP A 456 10.02 7.50 12.04
C ASP A 456 9.22 7.34 10.74
N HIS A 457 9.87 6.75 9.74
CA HIS A 457 9.37 6.52 8.39
C HIS A 457 7.97 5.91 8.31
N PHE A 458 7.54 5.19 9.35
CA PHE A 458 6.25 4.49 9.37
C PHE A 458 5.38 4.81 10.59
N GLY A 459 5.95 5.45 11.61
CA GLY A 459 5.28 5.76 12.86
C GLY A 459 4.91 7.22 13.06
N SER A 460 5.58 8.17 12.40
CA SER A 460 5.40 9.60 12.72
C SER A 460 4.00 10.13 12.40
N VAL A 461 3.41 9.75 11.27
CA VAL A 461 2.04 10.15 10.93
C VAL A 461 1.05 9.63 11.97
N THR A 462 1.07 8.32 12.24
CA THR A 462 0.17 7.66 13.19
C THR A 462 0.34 8.18 14.61
N SER A 463 1.58 8.40 15.05
CA SER A 463 1.87 8.97 16.36
C SER A 463 1.37 10.40 16.49
N GLY A 464 1.51 11.19 15.43
CA GLY A 464 0.96 12.53 15.31
C GLY A 464 -0.57 12.57 15.34
N LEU A 465 -1.23 11.66 14.62
CA LEU A 465 -2.69 11.49 14.63
C LEU A 465 -3.17 11.17 16.05
N THR A 466 -2.55 10.23 16.74
CA THR A 466 -2.91 9.86 18.12
C THR A 466 -2.66 11.00 19.10
N THR A 467 -1.58 11.76 18.90
CA THR A 467 -1.28 12.96 19.70
C THR A 467 -2.36 14.02 19.55
N HIS A 468 -2.81 14.28 18.32
CA HIS A 468 -3.86 15.25 18.07
C HIS A 468 -5.24 14.72 18.52
N ALA A 469 -5.51 13.42 18.34
CA ALA A 469 -6.72 12.75 18.80
C ALA A 469 -6.93 12.92 20.31
N GLN A 470 -5.87 12.84 21.13
CA GLN A 470 -5.96 13.11 22.56
C GLN A 470 -6.52 14.52 22.82
N ARG A 471 -6.02 15.54 22.12
CA ARG A 471 -6.49 16.93 22.29
C ARG A 471 -7.95 17.15 21.87
N ILE A 472 -8.42 16.38 20.89
CA ILE A 472 -9.79 16.51 20.37
C ILE A 472 -10.80 15.72 21.21
N PHE A 473 -10.46 14.49 21.59
CA PHE A 473 -11.42 13.55 22.19
C PHE A 473 -11.44 13.53 23.71
N THR A 474 -10.40 14.00 24.40
CA THR A 474 -10.41 14.10 25.88
C THR A 474 -10.91 15.46 26.37
N ARG A 475 -11.80 16.09 25.60
CA ARG A 475 -12.45 17.35 25.96
C ARG A 475 -13.59 17.12 26.94
#